data_AF-A0A9D4FID9-F1
#
_entry.id   AF-A0A9D4FID9-F1
#
_cell.length_a   1.000
_cell.length_b   1.000
_cell.length_c   1.000
_cell.angle_alpha   90.00
_cell.angle_beta   90.00
_cell.angle_gamma   90.00
#
_symmetry.space_group_name_H-M   'P 1'
#
loop_
_entity.id
_entity.type
_entity.pdbx_description
1 polymer ?
#
loop_
_entity_poly.entity_id
_entity_poly.type
_entity_poly.pdbx_seq_one_letter_code
_entity_poly.pdbx_strand_id
1 'polypeptide(L)' 'MNNVTFRAGGPVFLMMGGHSAANTIWLVTGAWYEYAREHGPFMVQLEHRFFGESTPLSELMGVTSNKSINSY' A
#
# COMPACT_ATOMS: atom_id res chain seq x y z
N MET A 1 -1.35 -3.92 -10.58
CA MET A 1 -2.79 -3.62 -10.55
C MET A 1 -3.50 -4.82 -9.93
N ASN A 2 -4.44 -4.61 -9.00
CA ASN A 2 -5.17 -5.69 -8.32
C ASN A 2 -6.19 -6.37 -9.25
N ASN A 3 -5.70 -7.16 -10.20
CA ASN A 3 -6.52 -7.82 -11.23
C ASN A 3 -6.92 -9.25 -10.86
N VAL A 4 -6.48 -9.77 -9.71
CA VAL A 4 -6.68 -11.18 -9.34
C VAL A 4 -8.08 -11.41 -8.79
N THR A 5 -8.64 -10.46 -8.05
CA THR A 5 -9.96 -10.60 -7.43
C THR A 5 -10.97 -9.58 -7.90
N PHE A 6 -10.55 -8.46 -8.50
CA PHE A 6 -11.44 -7.35 -8.84
C PHE A 6 -12.56 -7.74 -9.81
N ARG A 7 -13.80 -7.40 -9.47
CA ARG A 7 -14.98 -7.47 -10.34
C ARG A 7 -15.63 -6.09 -10.44
N ALA A 8 -15.96 -5.67 -11.65
CA ALA A 8 -16.61 -4.38 -11.88
C ALA A 8 -17.93 -4.30 -11.08
N GLY A 9 -18.15 -3.19 -10.38
CA GLY A 9 -19.30 -3.00 -9.47
C GLY A 9 -19.16 -3.66 -8.09
N GLY A 10 -18.03 -4.31 -7.79
CA GLY A 10 -17.71 -4.84 -6.47
C GLY A 10 -17.39 -3.76 -5.43
N PRO A 11 -17.35 -4.12 -4.12
CA PRO A 11 -17.09 -3.18 -3.05
C PRO A 11 -15.64 -2.67 -3.05
N VAL A 12 -15.35 -1.64 -2.26
CA VAL A 12 -13.97 -1.19 -2.01
C VAL A 12 -13.52 -1.71 -0.66
N PHE A 13 -12.38 -2.36 -0.64
CA PHE A 13 -11.72 -2.85 0.56
C PHE A 13 -10.53 -1.94 0.87
N LEU A 14 -10.61 -1.23 2.00
CA LEU A 14 -9.59 -0.28 2.44
C LEU A 14 -8.77 -0.84 3.60
N MET A 15 -7.49 -1.09 3.35
CA MET A 15 -6.53 -1.50 4.38
C MET A 15 -5.76 -0.28 4.89
N MET A 16 -5.85 -0.02 6.19
CA MET A 16 -4.99 0.95 6.87
C MET A 16 -3.69 0.26 7.30
N GLY A 17 -2.55 0.73 6.79
CA GLY A 17 -1.25 0.22 7.18
C GLY A 17 -0.97 0.43 8.68
N GLY A 18 -0.18 -0.49 9.25
CA GLY A 18 0.25 -0.43 10.64
C GLY A 18 1.52 0.42 10.83
N HIS A 19 2.38 -0.01 11.76
CA HIS A 19 3.61 0.68 12.13
C HIS A 19 4.83 0.31 11.24
N SER A 20 4.61 0.10 9.94
CA SER A 20 5.68 -0.24 9.01
C SER A 20 5.34 0.16 7.58
N ALA A 21 6.35 0.15 6.71
CA ALA A 21 6.17 0.42 5.28
C ALA A 21 5.11 -0.50 4.69
N ALA A 22 4.29 0.05 3.80
CA ALA A 22 3.23 -0.67 3.12
C ALA A 22 3.82 -1.85 2.34
N ASN A 23 3.24 -3.03 2.54
CA ASN A 23 3.64 -4.23 1.84
C ASN A 23 2.45 -4.88 1.15
N THR A 24 2.59 -5.10 -0.16
CA THR A 24 1.57 -5.73 -1.01
C THR A 24 1.19 -7.12 -0.51
N ILE A 25 2.08 -7.82 0.21
CA ILE A 25 1.77 -9.14 0.78
C ILE A 25 0.53 -9.11 1.67
N TRP A 26 0.25 -7.98 2.36
CA TRP A 26 -0.91 -7.85 3.23
C TRP A 26 -2.24 -7.84 2.46
N LEU A 27 -2.22 -7.47 1.17
CA LEU A 27 -3.42 -7.50 0.32
C LEU A 27 -3.72 -8.90 -0.24
N VAL A 28 -2.73 -9.80 -0.26
CA VAL A 28 -2.82 -11.11 -0.93
C VAL A 28 -2.67 -12.29 0.05
N THR A 29 -2.79 -12.04 1.35
CA THR A 29 -2.68 -13.06 2.38
C THR A 29 -3.78 -12.95 3.43
N GLY A 30 -4.01 -14.05 4.15
CA GLY A 30 -4.94 -14.13 5.26
C GLY A 30 -6.40 -13.88 4.88
N ALA A 31 -7.21 -13.58 5.91
CA ALA A 31 -8.65 -13.38 5.75
C ALA A 31 -9.00 -12.27 4.75
N TRP A 32 -8.16 -11.24 4.65
CA TRP A 32 -8.36 -10.15 3.70
C TRP A 32 -8.47 -10.64 2.25
N TYR A 33 -7.54 -11.52 1.86
CA TYR A 33 -7.51 -12.09 0.52
C TYR A 33 -8.65 -13.09 0.29
N GLU A 34 -9.00 -13.90 1.30
CA GLU A 34 -10.12 -14.84 1.20
C GLU A 34 -11.45 -14.11 0.96
N TYR A 35 -11.73 -13.05 1.72
CA TYR A 35 -12.91 -12.19 1.47
C TYR A 35 -12.83 -11.48 0.13
N ALA A 36 -11.63 -11.11 -0.34
CA ALA A 36 -11.48 -10.51 -1.65
C ALA A 36 -11.87 -11.48 -2.78
N ARG A 37 -11.55 -12.77 -2.65
CA ARG A 37 -11.99 -13.79 -3.62
C ARG A 37 -13.52 -13.92 -3.65
N GLU A 38 -14.15 -13.89 -2.48
CA GLU A 38 -15.60 -14.00 -2.34
C GLU A 38 -16.34 -12.78 -2.90
N HIS A 39 -15.92 -11.56 -2.54
CA HIS A 39 -16.68 -10.34 -2.84
C HIS A 39 -16.19 -9.57 -4.07
N GLY A 40 -15.01 -9.89 -4.58
CA GLY A 40 -14.39 -9.28 -5.75
C GLY A 40 -14.15 -7.77 -5.65
N PRO A 41 -13.57 -7.26 -4.55
CA PRO A 41 -13.43 -5.85 -4.30
C PRO A 41 -12.31 -5.21 -5.12
N PHE A 42 -12.38 -3.88 -5.25
CA PHE A 42 -11.18 -3.09 -5.48
C PHE A 42 -10.45 -2.91 -4.14
N MET A 43 -9.20 -3.37 -4.05
CA MET A 43 -8.41 -3.28 -2.81
C MET A 43 -7.44 -2.10 -2.86
N VAL A 44 -7.46 -1.28 -1.82
CA VAL A 44 -6.56 -0.14 -1.60
C VAL A 44 -5.84 -0.33 -0.28
N GLN A 45 -4.52 -0.13 -0.28
CA GLN A 45 -3.71 -0.07 0.93
C GLN A 45 -3.19 1.36 1.09
N LEU A 46 -3.43 1.94 2.27
CA LEU A 46 -2.84 3.22 2.65
C LEU A 46 -1.61 2.97 3.52
N GLU A 47 -0.46 3.49 3.09
CA GLU A 47 0.73 3.53 3.93
C GLU A 47 0.53 4.56 5.04
N HIS A 48 0.89 4.19 6.27
CA HIS A 48 0.80 5.09 7.40
C HIS A 48 1.87 6.18 7.29
N ARG A 49 1.54 7.41 7.68
CA ARG A 49 2.52 8.51 7.74
C ARG A 49 3.72 8.14 8.60
N PHE A 50 4.90 8.63 8.21
CA PHE A 50 6.21 8.39 8.83
C PHE A 50 6.79 6.98 8.63
N PHE A 51 6.17 6.17 7.77
CA PHE A 51 6.70 4.86 7.38
C PHE A 51 6.90 4.78 5.88
N GLY A 52 7.89 3.99 5.47
CA GLY A 52 8.23 3.78 4.06
C GLY A 52 8.42 5.09 3.31
N GLU A 53 7.76 5.21 2.17
CA GLU A 53 7.84 6.38 1.29
C GLU A 53 6.91 7.52 1.76
N SER A 54 5.96 7.23 2.65
CA SER A 54 5.02 8.19 3.23
C SER A 54 5.61 8.95 4.41
N THR A 55 6.81 9.50 4.22
CA THR A 55 7.58 10.22 5.24
C THR A 55 7.73 11.70 4.86
N PRO A 56 6.80 12.59 5.25
CA PRO A 56 6.75 13.99 4.79
C PRO A 56 7.93 14.86 5.24
N LEU A 57 8.73 14.37 6.19
CA LEU A 57 9.89 15.03 6.78
C LEU A 57 11.16 14.20 6.58
N SER A 58 11.26 13.44 5.48
CA SER A 58 12.39 12.54 5.20
C SER A 58 13.76 13.21 5.39
N GLU A 59 13.91 14.43 4.89
CA GLU A 59 15.10 15.28 5.05
C GLU A 59 15.42 15.60 6.53
N LEU A 60 14.39 15.96 7.33
CA LEU A 60 14.56 16.27 8.76
C LEU A 60 14.78 15.01 9.62
N MET A 61 14.25 13.87 9.19
CA MET A 61 14.34 12.58 9.87
C MET A 61 15.68 11.87 9.58
N GLY A 62 16.58 12.49 8.82
CA GLY A 62 17.88 11.92 8.45
C GLY A 62 17.79 10.71 7.51
N VAL A 63 16.62 10.49 6.90
CA VAL A 63 16.40 9.44 5.91
C VAL A 63 16.66 10.05 4.54
N THR A 64 17.94 10.19 4.19
CA THR A 64 18.33 10.58 2.83
C THR A 64 18.02 9.43 1.89
N SER A 65 16.92 9.54 1.14
CA SER A 65 16.77 8.72 -0.06
C SER A 65 17.95 9.09 -0.97
N ASN A 66 18.78 8.12 -1.34
CA ASN A 66 19.76 8.26 -2.43
C ASN A 66 19.00 8.47 -3.75
N LYS A 67 18.37 9.63 -3.93
CA LYS A 67 17.95 10.12 -5.23
C LYS A 67 19.21 10.66 -5.89
N SER A 68 19.85 9.81 -6.69
CA SER A 68 20.87 10.23 -7.64
C SER A 68 20.35 11.45 -8.40
N ILE A 69 21.00 12.58 -8.16
CA ILE A 69 20.82 13.82 -8.91
C ILE A 69 21.22 13.57 -10.37
N ASN A 70 20.26 13.23 -11.22
CA ASN A 70 20.42 13.42 -12.66
C ASN A 70 20.17 14.91 -12.94
N SER A 71 21.25 15.66 -12.99
CA SER A 71 21.31 17.02 -13.52
C SER A 71 20.93 17.03 -15.00
N TYR A 72 19.94 17.85 -15.36
CA TYR A 72 19.78 18.37 -16.72
C TYR A 72 20.70 19.56 -16.94
#